data_AF-A0A0G1WFS3-F1
#
_entry.id   AF-A0A0G1WFS3-F1
#
_cell.length_a   1.000
_cell.length_b   1.000
_cell.length_c   1.000
_cell.angle_alpha   90.00
_cell.angle_beta   90.00
_cell.angle_gamma   90.00
#
_symmetry.space_group_name_H-M   'P 1'
#
loop_
_entity.id
_entity.type
_entity.pdbx_description
1 polymer ?
#
loop_
_entity_poly.entity_id
_entity_poly.type
_entity_poly.pdbx_seq_one_letter_code
_entity_poly.pdbx_strand_id
1 'polypeptide(L)'
;MRYQSYQRKIEELFQSLQWGYWTPLSIMARLSEEIGEVAREINHLHGDKRKRWNEPEGDVVEEIGDVLYTLVCFANANGYNLDRAYWIGTLQTHASRNHSPLSLHARLHACAGQLIEEVDVRYGANNTSQLLSILTVEIKLGNAIRALESLCERLECTMDDAFNASVHKVSVRDRERFLIET
;
A
#
# COMPACT_ATOMS: atom_id res chain seq x y z
N MET A 1 -0.26 18.37 -3.74
CA MET A 1 0.59 17.19 -3.54
C MET A 1 -0.20 16.23 -2.66
N ARG A 2 -0.89 15.26 -3.29
CA ARG A 2 -1.91 14.40 -2.65
C ARG A 2 -1.25 13.39 -1.71
N TYR A 3 -0.15 12.78 -2.14
CA TYR A 3 0.47 11.70 -1.38
C TYR A 3 1.27 12.23 -0.19
N GLN A 4 1.89 13.41 -0.28
CA GLN A 4 2.49 14.09 0.87
C GLN A 4 1.47 14.48 1.94
N SER A 5 0.22 14.80 1.58
CA SER A 5 -0.82 14.98 2.60
C SER A 5 -1.13 13.68 3.34
N TYR A 6 -1.11 12.53 2.66
CA TYR A 6 -1.26 11.23 3.32
C TYR A 6 -0.07 10.92 4.24
N GLN A 7 1.15 11.12 3.75
CA GLN A 7 2.38 10.97 4.53
C GLN A 7 2.33 11.79 5.83
N ARG A 8 1.92 13.05 5.74
CA ARG A 8 1.79 13.95 6.89
C ARG A 8 0.71 13.50 7.86
N LYS A 9 -0.46 13.07 7.37
CA LYS A 9 -1.56 12.60 8.22
C LYS A 9 -1.16 11.37 9.03
N ILE A 10 -0.43 10.43 8.43
CA ILE A 10 0.10 9.25 9.13
C ILE A 10 1.18 9.66 10.14
N GLU A 11 2.08 10.56 9.76
CA GLU A 11 3.12 11.06 10.66
C GLU A 11 2.52 11.73 11.91
N GLU A 12 1.53 12.62 11.72
CA GLU A 12 0.81 13.28 12.81
C GLU A 12 0.08 12.27 13.71
N LEU A 13 -0.54 11.24 13.11
CA LEU A 13 -1.21 10.16 13.85
C LEU A 13 -0.20 9.39 14.71
N PHE A 14 0.92 8.93 14.13
CA PHE A 14 1.95 8.17 14.84
C PHE A 14 2.56 8.98 15.98
N GLN A 15 2.85 10.27 15.75
CA GLN A 15 3.34 11.17 16.78
C GLN A 15 2.35 11.34 17.93
N SER A 16 1.05 11.51 17.62
CA SER A 16 0.01 11.66 18.65
C SER A 16 -0.16 10.43 19.54
N LEU A 17 0.15 9.24 19.00
CA LEU A 17 0.06 7.96 19.69
C LEU A 17 1.41 7.48 20.25
N GLN A 18 2.49 8.24 20.04
CA GLN A 18 3.86 7.90 20.41
C GLN A 18 4.37 6.59 19.78
N TRP A 19 3.92 6.30 18.56
CA TRP A 19 4.28 5.09 17.83
C TRP A 19 5.55 5.28 17.00
N GLY A 20 6.30 4.18 16.85
CA GLY A 20 7.37 4.07 15.86
C GLY A 20 6.92 3.29 14.62
N TYR A 21 7.60 3.48 13.50
CA TYR A 21 7.41 2.64 12.32
C TYR A 21 8.07 1.27 12.49
N TRP A 22 7.49 0.24 11.85
CA TRP A 22 8.11 -1.08 11.76
C TRP A 22 9.35 -1.10 10.86
N THR A 23 10.12 -2.19 10.94
CA THR A 23 11.26 -2.40 10.03
C THR A 23 10.80 -2.56 8.57
N PRO A 24 11.65 -2.23 7.57
CA PRO A 24 11.28 -2.34 6.16
C PRO A 24 10.71 -3.70 5.75
N LEU A 25 11.34 -4.80 6.19
CA LEU A 25 10.88 -6.16 5.87
C LEU A 25 9.57 -6.52 6.58
N SER A 26 9.35 -6.04 7.80
CA SER A 26 8.07 -6.18 8.49
C SER A 26 6.94 -5.46 7.76
N ILE A 27 7.22 -4.26 7.22
CA ILE A 27 6.25 -3.52 6.39
C ILE A 27 5.98 -4.27 5.07
N MET A 28 6.97 -4.90 4.46
CA MET A 28 6.77 -5.73 3.25
C MET A 28 5.94 -6.99 3.51
N ALA A 29 6.12 -7.63 4.67
CA ALA A 29 5.27 -8.74 5.09
C ALA A 29 3.82 -8.29 5.25
N ARG A 30 3.59 -7.13 5.90
CA ARG A 30 2.27 -6.53 6.01
C ARG A 30 1.67 -6.20 4.64
N LEU A 31 2.45 -5.60 3.74
CA LEU A 31 2.02 -5.29 2.38
C LEU A 31 1.52 -6.55 1.65
N SER A 32 2.19 -7.68 1.85
CA SER A 32 1.78 -8.96 1.26
C SER A 32 0.44 -9.46 1.82
N GLU A 33 0.21 -9.30 3.13
CA GLU A 33 -1.06 -9.61 3.80
C GLU A 33 -2.21 -8.80 3.20
N GLU A 34 -2.08 -7.46 3.17
CA GLU A 34 -3.16 -6.57 2.70
C GLU A 34 -3.50 -6.77 1.22
N ILE A 35 -2.50 -7.08 0.38
CA ILE A 35 -2.75 -7.38 -1.04
C ILE A 35 -3.50 -8.70 -1.20
N GLY A 36 -3.25 -9.67 -0.31
CA GLY A 36 -4.02 -10.91 -0.24
C GLY A 36 -5.48 -10.67 0.10
N GLU A 37 -5.77 -9.77 1.03
CA GLU A 37 -7.15 -9.38 1.39
C GLU A 37 -7.84 -8.62 0.25
N VAL A 38 -7.15 -7.69 -0.42
CA VAL A 38 -7.68 -7.07 -1.67
C VAL A 38 -7.99 -8.13 -2.72
N ALA A 39 -7.09 -9.10 -2.95
CA ALA A 39 -7.33 -10.16 -3.92
C ALA A 39 -8.53 -11.04 -3.53
N ARG A 40 -8.71 -11.32 -2.24
CA ARG A 40 -9.86 -12.04 -1.70
C ARG A 40 -11.16 -11.31 -2.02
N GLU A 41 -11.24 -10.03 -1.70
CA GLU A 41 -12.46 -9.23 -1.92
C GLU A 41 -12.77 -8.99 -3.39
N ILE A 42 -11.76 -8.77 -4.23
CA ILE A 42 -11.94 -8.68 -5.68
C ILE A 42 -12.47 -10.00 -6.25
N ASN A 43 -12.00 -11.16 -5.77
CA ASN A 43 -12.50 -12.45 -6.21
C ASN A 43 -13.95 -12.67 -5.76
N HIS A 44 -14.32 -12.20 -4.56
CA HIS A 44 -15.71 -12.23 -4.08
C HIS A 44 -16.68 -11.41 -4.97
N LEU A 45 -16.26 -10.21 -5.37
CA LEU A 45 -17.09 -9.28 -6.14
C LEU A 45 -17.11 -9.60 -7.64
N HIS A 46 -15.97 -9.98 -8.20
CA HIS A 46 -15.76 -10.05 -9.65
C HIS A 46 -15.28 -11.40 -10.17
N GLY A 47 -14.94 -12.34 -9.30
CA GLY A 47 -14.50 -13.68 -9.65
C GLY A 47 -15.51 -14.78 -9.34
N ASP A 48 -15.03 -16.03 -9.37
CA ASP A 48 -15.88 -17.22 -9.28
C ASP A 48 -16.15 -17.66 -7.84
N LYS A 49 -15.33 -17.21 -6.88
CA LYS A 49 -15.48 -17.57 -5.47
C LYS A 49 -16.49 -16.63 -4.82
N ARG A 50 -17.65 -17.14 -4.43
CA ARG A 50 -18.65 -16.35 -3.67
C ARG A 50 -18.34 -16.37 -2.16
N LYS A 51 -18.69 -15.28 -1.46
CA LYS A 51 -18.70 -15.23 0.01
C LYS A 51 -19.62 -16.31 0.56
N ARG A 52 -19.27 -16.87 1.73
CA ARG A 52 -20.20 -17.75 2.44
C ARG A 52 -21.36 -16.92 2.98
N TRP A 53 -22.53 -17.53 3.14
CA TRP A 53 -23.74 -16.84 3.61
C TRP A 53 -23.60 -16.24 5.02
N ASN A 54 -22.64 -16.73 5.81
CA ASN A 54 -22.35 -16.28 7.17
C ASN A 54 -21.08 -15.43 7.28
N GLU A 55 -20.44 -15.12 6.15
CA GLU A 55 -19.24 -14.28 6.13
C GLU A 55 -19.65 -12.80 6.12
N PRO A 56 -19.06 -11.95 6.97
CA PRO A 56 -19.34 -10.52 6.97
C PRO A 56 -19.07 -9.91 5.58
N GLU A 57 -19.79 -8.84 5.25
CA GLU A 57 -19.42 -8.03 4.11
C GLU A 57 -18.07 -7.35 4.40
N GLY A 58 -16.99 -7.93 3.86
CA GLY A 58 -15.73 -7.20 3.66
C GLY A 58 -15.91 -6.01 2.71
N ASP A 59 -15.13 -4.96 2.96
CA ASP A 59 -15.11 -3.71 2.18
C ASP A 59 -13.80 -3.61 1.40
N VAL A 60 -13.89 -3.81 0.08
CA VAL A 60 -12.73 -3.71 -0.82
C VAL A 60 -12.06 -2.33 -0.76
N VAL A 61 -12.80 -1.27 -0.43
CA VAL A 61 -12.26 0.09 -0.29
C VAL A 61 -11.40 0.19 0.97
N GLU A 62 -11.80 -0.47 2.05
CA GLU A 62 -11.01 -0.57 3.29
C GLU A 62 -9.70 -1.33 3.05
N GLU A 63 -9.75 -2.48 2.37
CA GLU A 63 -8.56 -3.29 2.09
C GLU A 63 -7.58 -2.57 1.14
N ILE A 64 -8.09 -1.86 0.13
CA ILE A 64 -7.29 -0.96 -0.70
C ILE A 64 -6.64 0.13 0.15
N GLY A 65 -7.39 0.66 1.12
CA GLY A 65 -6.92 1.63 2.09
C GLY A 65 -5.75 1.10 2.91
N ASP A 66 -5.81 -0.15 3.36
CA ASP A 66 -4.75 -0.79 4.15
C ASP A 66 -3.48 -1.03 3.34
N VAL A 67 -3.59 -1.36 2.05
CA VAL A 67 -2.46 -1.38 1.11
C VAL A 67 -1.84 0.02 1.02
N LEU A 68 -2.63 1.06 0.78
CA LEU A 68 -2.15 2.44 0.68
C LEU A 68 -1.48 2.91 1.97
N TYR A 69 -2.11 2.66 3.12
CA TYR A 69 -1.58 2.96 4.44
C TYR A 69 -0.22 2.31 4.66
N THR A 70 -0.07 1.04 4.28
CA THR A 70 1.19 0.30 4.40
C THR A 70 2.29 0.92 3.52
N LEU A 71 1.97 1.32 2.28
CA LEU A 71 2.91 2.02 1.39
C LEU A 71 3.31 3.40 1.94
N VAL A 72 2.37 4.12 2.59
CA VAL A 72 2.66 5.40 3.26
C VAL A 72 3.58 5.19 4.46
N CYS A 73 3.32 4.17 5.29
CA CYS A 73 4.20 3.82 6.40
C CYS A 73 5.61 3.47 5.93
N PHE A 74 5.73 2.68 4.85
CA PHE A 74 7.02 2.37 4.24
C PHE A 74 7.77 3.62 3.80
N ALA A 75 7.07 4.54 3.12
CA ALA A 75 7.65 5.77 2.63
C ALA A 75 8.13 6.70 3.75
N ASN A 76 7.31 6.90 4.78
CA ASN A 76 7.67 7.72 5.94
C ASN A 76 8.86 7.12 6.70
N ALA A 77 8.83 5.82 6.99
CA ALA A 77 9.88 5.13 7.72
C ALA A 77 11.26 5.21 7.04
N ASN A 78 11.30 5.35 5.71
CA ASN A 78 12.52 5.30 4.92
C ASN A 78 12.84 6.62 4.19
N GLY A 79 12.06 7.68 4.43
CA GLY A 79 12.29 9.00 3.85
C GLY A 79 12.00 9.12 2.35
N TYR A 80 11.13 8.27 1.78
CA TYR A 80 10.70 8.38 0.39
C TYR A 80 9.61 9.44 0.21
N ASN A 81 9.69 10.21 -0.87
CA ASN A 81 8.66 11.20 -1.23
C ASN A 81 7.64 10.57 -2.17
N LEU A 82 6.39 10.37 -1.70
CA LEU A 82 5.40 9.65 -2.49
C LEU A 82 4.89 10.41 -3.70
N ASP A 83 4.79 11.75 -3.66
CA ASP A 83 4.42 12.51 -4.86
C ASP A 83 5.49 12.36 -5.94
N ARG A 84 6.78 12.35 -5.56
CA ARG A 84 7.88 12.09 -6.48
C ARG A 84 7.85 10.66 -7.01
N ALA A 85 7.70 9.67 -6.14
CA ALA A 85 7.59 8.26 -6.55
C ALA A 85 6.44 8.06 -7.55
N TYR A 86 5.26 8.59 -7.23
CA TYR A 86 4.09 8.57 -8.11
C TYR A 86 4.39 9.22 -9.47
N TRP A 87 5.01 10.41 -9.47
CA TRP A 87 5.40 11.09 -10.70
C TRP A 87 6.36 10.27 -11.55
N ILE A 88 7.41 9.68 -10.97
CA ILE A 88 8.38 8.86 -11.72
C ILE A 88 7.70 7.62 -12.32
N GLY A 89 6.82 6.95 -11.56
CA GLY A 89 6.07 5.79 -12.06
C GLY A 89 5.18 6.12 -13.28
N THR A 90 4.73 7.38 -13.41
CA THR A 90 3.95 7.81 -14.58
C THR A 90 4.75 7.78 -15.87
N LEU A 91 6.07 7.97 -15.80
CA LEU A 91 6.95 8.02 -16.98
C LEU A 91 7.19 6.64 -17.60
N GLN A 92 6.96 5.56 -16.86
CA GLN A 92 7.26 4.20 -17.30
C GLN A 92 6.04 3.38 -17.72
N THR A 93 4.83 3.79 -17.32
CA THR A 93 3.61 2.99 -17.52
C THR A 93 2.82 3.47 -18.74
N HIS A 94 2.57 2.58 -19.71
CA HIS A 94 1.63 2.83 -20.81
C HIS A 94 0.20 2.53 -20.35
N ALA A 95 -0.70 3.52 -20.45
CA ALA A 95 -2.08 3.38 -20.00
C ALA A 95 -2.92 2.54 -21.00
N SER A 96 -3.13 1.26 -20.70
CA SER A 96 -4.19 0.47 -21.32
C SER A 96 -5.52 0.71 -20.61
N ARG A 97 -6.53 1.11 -21.37
CA ARG A 97 -7.80 1.67 -20.85
C ARG A 97 -8.92 0.65 -20.59
N ASN A 98 -8.66 -0.66 -20.72
CA ASN A 98 -9.72 -1.67 -20.71
C ASN A 98 -9.43 -2.84 -19.75
N HIS A 99 -9.04 -2.52 -18.52
CA HIS A 99 -8.75 -3.52 -17.51
C HIS A 99 -9.98 -3.79 -16.62
N SER A 100 -10.25 -5.06 -16.34
CA SER A 100 -11.21 -5.48 -15.30
C SER A 100 -10.58 -5.33 -13.91
N PRO A 101 -11.40 -5.25 -12.82
CA PRO A 101 -10.89 -5.33 -11.45
C PRO A 101 -9.98 -6.53 -11.21
N LEU A 102 -10.30 -7.69 -11.82
CA LEU A 102 -9.46 -8.89 -11.77
C LEU A 102 -8.08 -8.66 -12.41
N SER A 103 -8.01 -7.99 -13.57
CA SER A 103 -6.69 -7.71 -14.16
C SER A 103 -5.91 -6.61 -13.43
N LEU A 104 -6.60 -5.68 -12.77
CA LEU A 104 -5.96 -4.58 -12.03
C LEU A 104 -5.40 -5.04 -10.67
N HIS A 105 -6.10 -5.90 -9.92
CA HIS A 105 -5.53 -6.45 -8.69
C HIS A 105 -4.30 -7.34 -9.00
N ALA A 106 -4.32 -8.09 -10.11
CA ALA A 106 -3.15 -8.86 -10.53
C ALA A 106 -1.95 -7.96 -10.86
N ARG A 107 -2.19 -6.80 -11.49
CA ARG A 107 -1.16 -5.78 -11.71
C ARG A 107 -0.64 -5.19 -10.40
N LEU A 108 -1.53 -4.87 -9.45
CA LEU A 108 -1.15 -4.41 -8.12
C LEU A 108 -0.24 -5.43 -7.42
N HIS A 109 -0.63 -6.70 -7.45
CA HIS A 109 0.15 -7.79 -6.87
C HIS A 109 1.54 -7.90 -7.53
N ALA A 110 1.63 -7.78 -8.86
CA ALA A 110 2.91 -7.80 -9.56
C ALA A 110 3.81 -6.61 -9.17
N CYS A 111 3.27 -5.40 -9.14
CA CYS A 111 4.02 -4.20 -8.76
C CYS A 111 4.50 -4.25 -7.30
N ALA A 112 3.65 -4.72 -6.38
CA ALA A 112 4.04 -4.87 -4.99
C ALA A 112 5.07 -5.98 -4.79
N GLY A 113 4.94 -7.11 -5.50
CA GLY A 113 5.95 -8.17 -5.47
C GLY A 113 7.33 -7.67 -5.90
N GLN A 114 7.39 -6.86 -6.97
CA GLN A 114 8.63 -6.21 -7.39
C GLN A 114 9.20 -5.28 -6.33
N LEU A 115 8.35 -4.51 -5.64
CA LEU A 115 8.77 -3.65 -4.53
C LEU A 115 9.32 -4.46 -3.35
N ILE A 116 8.62 -5.53 -2.96
CA ILE A 116 9.03 -6.43 -1.87
C ILE A 116 10.40 -7.03 -2.16
N GLU A 117 10.59 -7.55 -3.38
CA GLU A 117 11.88 -8.09 -3.83
C GLU A 117 12.99 -7.02 -3.78
N GLU A 118 12.71 -5.79 -4.19
CA GLU A 118 13.70 -4.71 -4.13
C GLU A 118 14.08 -4.34 -2.69
N VAL A 119 13.08 -4.30 -1.80
CA VAL A 119 13.29 -4.01 -0.39
C VAL A 119 14.05 -5.15 0.28
N ASP A 120 13.78 -6.41 -0.08
CA ASP A 120 14.55 -7.56 0.38
C ASP A 120 16.02 -7.48 -0.08
N VAL A 121 16.27 -7.17 -1.36
CA VAL A 121 17.63 -6.98 -1.87
C VAL A 121 18.34 -5.82 -1.14
N ARG A 122 17.63 -4.72 -0.88
CA ARG A 122 18.21 -3.50 -0.28
C ARG A 122 18.45 -3.61 1.22
N TYR A 123 17.53 -4.26 1.95
CA TYR A 123 17.51 -4.30 3.42
C TYR A 123 17.78 -5.69 3.99
N GLY A 124 17.93 -6.71 3.15
CA GLY A 124 18.33 -8.07 3.52
C GLY A 124 19.82 -8.20 3.85
N ALA A 125 20.22 -9.40 4.25
CA ALA A 125 21.48 -9.66 4.95
C ALA A 125 22.78 -9.42 4.15
N ASN A 126 22.75 -9.02 2.87
CA ASN A 126 23.95 -8.84 2.06
C ASN A 126 23.87 -7.69 1.03
N ASN A 127 24.78 -6.73 1.17
CA ASN A 127 25.37 -5.80 0.16
C ASN A 127 24.74 -4.43 -0.19
N THR A 128 25.37 -3.38 0.37
CA THR A 128 26.18 -2.34 -0.33
C THR A 128 25.98 -2.09 -1.84
N SER A 129 24.86 -1.49 -2.22
CA SER A 129 24.86 -0.49 -3.31
C SER A 129 23.85 0.61 -3.00
N GLN A 130 24.35 1.68 -2.39
CA GLN A 130 23.56 2.67 -1.64
C GLN A 130 22.77 3.68 -2.49
N LEU A 131 23.10 3.87 -3.78
CA LEU A 131 22.51 4.94 -4.60
C LEU A 131 21.62 4.45 -5.74
N LEU A 132 22.03 3.44 -6.52
CA LEU A 132 21.18 2.88 -7.58
C LEU A 132 19.90 2.22 -7.03
N SER A 133 19.94 1.73 -5.79
CA SER A 133 18.78 1.10 -5.13
C SER A 133 17.72 2.10 -4.65
N ILE A 134 18.03 3.40 -4.49
CA ILE A 134 17.03 4.39 -4.02
C ILE A 134 16.01 4.66 -5.12
N LEU A 135 16.50 4.98 -6.33
CA LEU A 135 15.65 5.28 -7.48
C LEU A 135 14.79 4.07 -7.87
N THR A 136 15.33 2.85 -7.77
CA THR A 136 14.59 1.62 -8.08
C THR A 136 13.43 1.39 -7.11
N VAL A 137 13.64 1.59 -5.81
CA VAL A 137 12.56 1.50 -4.82
C VAL A 137 11.48 2.55 -5.10
N GLU A 138 11.85 3.80 -5.39
CA GLU A 138 10.88 4.86 -5.68
C GLU A 138 10.06 4.59 -6.94
N ILE A 139 10.69 4.07 -7.99
CA ILE A 139 10.00 3.62 -9.21
C ILE A 139 8.97 2.54 -8.87
N LYS A 140 9.39 1.50 -8.14
CA LYS A 140 8.53 0.35 -7.80
C LYS A 140 7.38 0.77 -6.87
N LEU A 141 7.66 1.66 -5.91
CA LEU A 141 6.67 2.29 -5.04
C LEU A 141 5.65 3.10 -5.85
N GLY A 142 6.11 3.92 -6.80
CA GLY A 142 5.26 4.66 -7.71
C GLY A 142 4.36 3.75 -8.56
N ASN A 143 4.90 2.66 -9.10
CA ASN A 143 4.15 1.70 -9.88
C ASN A 143 3.05 1.00 -9.05
N ALA A 144 3.34 0.63 -7.80
CA ALA A 144 2.36 0.05 -6.89
C ALA A 144 1.21 1.03 -6.59
N ILE A 145 1.53 2.29 -6.27
CA ILE A 145 0.51 3.32 -6.00
C ILE A 145 -0.37 3.57 -7.23
N ARG A 146 0.21 3.59 -8.43
CA ARG A 146 -0.56 3.75 -9.68
C ARG A 146 -1.48 2.57 -9.98
N ALA A 147 -1.00 1.35 -9.73
CA ALA A 147 -1.82 0.17 -9.87
C ALA A 147 -3.00 0.20 -8.89
N LEU A 148 -2.76 0.65 -7.66
CA LEU A 148 -3.80 0.85 -6.64
C LEU A 148 -4.81 1.93 -7.07
N GLU A 149 -4.35 3.09 -7.53
CA GLU A 149 -5.23 4.17 -8.00
C GLU A 149 -6.09 3.73 -9.20
N SER A 150 -5.50 3.00 -10.16
CA SER A 150 -6.26 2.43 -11.29
C SER A 150 -7.33 1.45 -10.82
N LEU A 151 -7.04 0.66 -9.78
CA LEU A 151 -8.00 -0.26 -9.18
C LEU A 151 -9.14 0.51 -8.51
N CYS A 152 -8.84 1.56 -7.74
CA CYS A 152 -9.84 2.44 -7.14
C CYS A 152 -10.78 3.04 -8.20
N GLU A 153 -10.21 3.65 -9.24
CA GLU A 153 -10.98 4.23 -10.34
C GLU A 153 -11.92 3.20 -10.98
N ARG A 154 -11.46 1.96 -11.15
CA ARG A 154 -12.26 0.90 -11.76
C ARG A 154 -13.40 0.41 -10.87
N LEU A 155 -13.22 0.50 -9.55
CA LEU A 155 -14.20 0.16 -8.53
C LEU A 155 -15.10 1.34 -8.15
N GLU A 156 -14.97 2.47 -8.85
CA GLU A 156 -15.77 3.68 -8.62
C GLU A 156 -15.57 4.27 -7.21
N CYS A 157 -14.37 4.12 -6.64
CA CYS A 157 -13.95 4.77 -5.40
C CYS A 157 -12.72 5.67 -5.61
N THR A 158 -12.42 6.53 -4.64
CA THR A 158 -11.23 7.39 -4.69
C THR A 158 -10.13 6.91 -3.74
N MET A 159 -8.89 7.31 -4.02
CA MET A 159 -7.76 7.10 -3.09
C MET A 159 -8.00 7.77 -1.74
N ASP A 160 -8.73 8.89 -1.71
CA ASP A 160 -9.07 9.60 -0.47
C ASP A 160 -10.05 8.79 0.38
N ASP A 161 -11.06 8.16 -0.24
CA ASP A 161 -12.03 7.30 0.46
C ASP A 161 -11.33 6.11 1.11
N ALA A 162 -10.52 5.41 0.33
CA ALA A 162 -9.74 4.26 0.80
C ALA A 162 -8.78 4.65 1.93
N PHE A 163 -8.02 5.73 1.76
CA PHE A 163 -7.08 6.20 2.78
C PHE A 163 -7.79 6.58 4.09
N ASN A 164 -8.91 7.30 4.01
CA ASN A 164 -9.65 7.72 5.19
C ASN A 164 -10.29 6.55 5.93
N ALA A 165 -10.80 5.54 5.21
CA ALA A 165 -11.33 4.31 5.79
C ALA A 165 -10.27 3.58 6.64
N SER A 166 -9.08 3.36 6.08
CA SER A 166 -7.97 2.70 6.79
C SER A 166 -7.47 3.51 7.99
N VAL A 167 -7.28 4.83 7.84
CA VAL A 167 -6.86 5.69 8.97
C VAL A 167 -7.88 5.67 10.10
N HIS A 168 -9.18 5.71 9.79
CA HIS A 168 -10.23 5.60 10.80
C HIS A 168 -10.16 4.24 11.51
N LYS A 169 -10.05 3.13 10.76
CA LYS A 169 -9.89 1.77 11.30
C LYS A 169 -8.72 1.66 12.28
N VAL A 170 -7.54 2.17 11.90
CA VAL A 170 -6.32 2.15 12.73
C VAL A 170 -6.48 2.99 13.99
N SER A 171 -7.03 4.20 13.87
CA SER A 171 -7.24 5.11 15.01
C SER A 171 -8.17 4.54 16.10
N VAL A 172 -9.06 3.62 15.71
CA VAL A 172 -10.03 2.99 16.62
C VAL A 172 -9.50 1.67 17.19
N ARG A 173 -8.89 0.80 16.37
CA ARG A 173 -8.52 -0.57 16.78
C ARG A 173 -7.17 -0.68 17.48
N ASP A 174 -6.19 0.16 17.16
CA ASP A 174 -4.78 -0.14 17.45
C ASP A 174 -4.16 0.68 18.59
N ARG A 175 -4.95 1.35 19.45
CA ARG A 175 -4.46 2.30 20.48
C ARG A 175 -3.32 1.79 21.38
N GLU A 176 -3.20 0.48 21.60
CA GLU A 176 -2.22 -0.12 22.50
C GLU A 176 -1.08 -0.86 21.77
N ARG A 177 -1.08 -0.90 20.43
CA ARG A 177 -0.22 -1.81 19.65
C ARG A 177 1.28 -1.48 19.68
N PHE A 178 1.64 -0.26 20.08
CA PHE A 178 3.02 0.21 20.10
C PHE A 178 3.37 1.08 21.32
N LEU A 179 2.85 0.74 22.49
CA LEU A 179 3.41 1.28 23.72
C LEU A 179 4.86 0.80 23.81
N ILE A 180 5.80 1.70 23.50
CA ILE A 180 7.20 1.49 23.81
C ILE A 180 7.26 1.40 25.33
N GLU A 181 7.52 0.22 25.89
CA GLU A 181 7.92 0.11 27.28
C GLU A 181 9.18 0.96 27.46
N THR A 182 9.02 2.11 28.12
CA THR A 182 10.10 3.02 28.52
C THR A 182 11.01 2.39 29.55
#